data_AF-A0A752D6S6-F1
#
_entry.id   AF-A0A752D6S6-F1
#
_cell.length_a   1.000
_cell.length_b   1.000
_cell.length_c   1.000
_cell.angle_alpha   90.00
_cell.angle_beta   90.00
_cell.angle_gamma   90.00
#
_symmetry.space_group_name_H-M   'P 1'
#
loop_
_entity.id
_entity.type
_entity.pdbx_description
1 polymer ?
#
loop_
_entity_poly.entity_id
_entity_poly.type
_entity_poly.pdbx_seq_one_letter_code
_entity_poly.pdbx_strand_id
1 'polypeptide(L)'
;MPRKIMLVFFLFISEVCYAQVVVSEFNLSDINRGGMTKVQAEKLLIIALKYQKYDLSLDGVFVDGDLQDKHGNPPHPGYYDFSLGYD
;
A
#
# COMPACT_ATOMS: atom_id res chain seq x y z
N MET A 1 -59.10 13.96 21.66
CA MET A 1 -58.24 14.19 20.49
C MET A 1 -56.87 13.56 20.75
N PRO A 2 -56.52 12.40 20.18
CA PRO A 2 -55.16 11.88 20.29
C PRO A 2 -54.33 12.39 19.09
N ARG A 3 -53.35 13.26 19.36
CA ARG A 3 -52.35 13.65 18.36
C ARG A 3 -51.40 12.49 18.15
N LYS A 4 -51.37 12.02 16.90
CA LYS A 4 -50.45 11.02 16.35
C LYS A 4 -49.01 11.42 16.68
N ILE A 5 -48.36 10.71 17.61
CA ILE A 5 -46.89 10.69 17.68
C ILE A 5 -46.49 9.43 16.90
N MET A 6 -46.56 9.58 15.59
CA MET A 6 -46.17 8.59 14.60
C MET A 6 -44.74 8.91 14.21
N LEU A 7 -43.81 8.05 14.64
CA LEU A 7 -42.66 7.58 13.86
C LEU A 7 -41.91 8.64 13.03
N VAL A 8 -40.81 9.16 13.57
CA VAL A 8 -39.64 9.53 12.76
C VAL A 8 -38.38 8.98 13.46
N PHE A 9 -38.35 7.65 13.57
CA PHE A 9 -37.11 6.90 13.34
C PHE A 9 -36.80 7.12 11.87
N PHE A 10 -35.69 7.74 11.49
CA PHE A 10 -34.95 7.56 10.23
C PHE A 10 -34.10 8.80 9.92
N LEU A 11 -32.86 8.52 9.49
CA LEU A 11 -31.90 9.42 8.81
C LEU A 11 -30.89 10.17 9.69
N PHE A 12 -30.03 9.42 10.37
CA PHE A 12 -28.59 9.73 10.34
C PHE A 12 -27.82 8.46 10.00
N ILE A 13 -27.97 8.00 8.76
CA ILE A 13 -26.99 7.09 8.17
C ILE A 13 -25.84 8.00 7.74
N SER A 14 -24.86 8.20 8.63
CA SER A 14 -23.59 8.77 8.22
C SER A 14 -22.94 7.75 7.28
N GLU A 15 -22.90 8.06 5.99
CA GLU A 15 -22.01 7.37 5.06
C GLU A 15 -20.58 7.66 5.51
N VAL A 16 -20.04 6.77 6.35
CA VAL A 16 -18.59 6.65 6.47
C VAL A 16 -18.16 6.02 5.16
N CYS A 17 -17.83 6.87 4.20
CA CYS A 17 -17.15 6.47 2.97
C CYS A 17 -15.77 5.97 3.41
N TYR A 18 -15.69 4.70 3.81
CA TYR A 18 -14.43 3.99 3.92
C TYR A 18 -13.89 3.93 2.49
N ALA A 19 -13.06 4.90 2.12
CA ALA A 19 -12.08 4.70 1.08
C ALA A 19 -11.25 3.49 1.55
N GLN A 20 -11.64 2.31 1.09
CA GLN A 20 -10.81 1.13 1.21
C GLN A 20 -9.56 1.48 0.40
N VAL A 21 -8.52 1.92 1.10
CA VAL A 21 -7.17 1.89 0.57
C VAL A 21 -6.97 0.44 0.18
N VAL A 22 -7.07 0.17 -1.12
CA VAL A 22 -6.76 -1.14 -1.69
C VAL A 22 -5.27 -1.32 -1.43
N VAL A 23 -4.96 -1.88 -0.26
CA VAL A 23 -3.65 -2.46 -0.01
C VAL A 23 -3.54 -3.55 -1.06
N SER A 24 -2.76 -3.28 -2.11
CA SER A 24 -2.49 -4.28 -3.12
C SER A 24 -1.83 -5.46 -2.42
N GLU A 25 -2.59 -6.53 -2.21
CA GLU A 25 -2.14 -7.68 -1.45
C GLU A 25 -0.93 -8.33 -2.13
N PHE A 26 0.12 -8.59 -1.35
CA PHE A 26 1.20 -9.45 -1.77
C PHE A 26 0.78 -10.90 -1.53
N ASN A 27 0.63 -11.67 -2.60
CA ASN A 27 0.29 -13.08 -2.52
C ASN A 27 1.48 -13.95 -2.93
N LEU A 28 1.90 -14.83 -2.01
CA LEU A 28 3.00 -15.77 -2.25
C LEU A 28 2.71 -16.72 -3.42
N SER A 29 1.43 -17.04 -3.68
CA SER A 29 0.99 -17.88 -4.80
C SER A 29 1.30 -17.29 -6.17
N ASP A 30 1.47 -15.98 -6.26
CA ASP A 30 1.64 -15.27 -7.52
C ASP A 30 3.13 -15.22 -7.96
N ILE A 31 4.03 -15.75 -7.13
CA ILE A 31 5.45 -15.87 -7.43
C ILE A 31 5.65 -17.07 -8.35
N ASN A 32 6.19 -16.83 -9.54
CA ASN A 32 6.49 -17.90 -10.49
C ASN A 32 7.85 -18.55 -10.20
N ARG A 33 8.18 -19.62 -10.95
CA ARG A 33 9.48 -20.33 -10.80
C ARG A 33 10.72 -19.47 -11.08
N GLY A 34 10.58 -18.36 -11.80
CA GLY A 34 11.66 -17.41 -12.08
C GLY A 34 11.87 -16.38 -10.97
N GLY A 35 11.08 -16.43 -9.89
CA GLY A 35 11.18 -15.50 -8.77
C GLY A 35 10.17 -14.36 -8.85
N MET A 36 10.37 -13.34 -8.00
CA MET A 36 9.51 -12.16 -7.96
C MET A 36 9.78 -11.24 -9.14
N THR A 37 8.75 -10.54 -9.60
CA THR A 37 8.91 -9.32 -10.41
C THR A 37 9.33 -8.15 -9.53
N LYS A 38 9.87 -7.08 -10.12
CA LYS A 38 10.21 -5.82 -9.40
C LYS A 38 9.02 -5.27 -8.61
N VAL A 39 7.84 -5.26 -9.23
CA VAL A 39 6.59 -4.79 -8.59
C VAL A 39 6.21 -5.68 -7.39
N GLN A 40 6.39 -7.00 -7.48
CA GLN A 40 6.13 -7.89 -6.35
C GLN A 40 7.14 -7.67 -5.20
N ALA A 41 8.41 -7.44 -5.53
CA ALA A 41 9.44 -7.14 -4.54
C ALA A 41 9.18 -5.82 -3.82
N GLU A 42 8.73 -4.78 -4.55
CA GLU A 42 8.36 -3.49 -3.97
C GLU A 42 7.17 -3.62 -3.01
N LYS A 43 6.13 -4.39 -3.39
CA LYS A 43 4.99 -4.67 -2.49
C LYS A 43 5.45 -5.38 -1.21
N LEU A 44 6.34 -6.36 -1.33
CA LEU A 44 6.91 -7.05 -0.17
C LEU A 44 7.72 -6.09 0.72
N LEU A 45 8.51 -5.20 0.12
CA LEU A 45 9.24 -4.16 0.84
C LEU A 45 8.30 -3.23 1.61
N ILE A 46 7.23 -2.74 0.98
CA ILE A 46 6.23 -1.86 1.64
C ILE A 46 5.62 -2.56 2.87
N ILE A 47 5.32 -3.85 2.79
CA ILE A 47 4.82 -4.64 3.92
C ILE A 47 5.88 -4.72 5.02
N ALA A 48 7.13 -5.01 4.67
CA ALA A 48 8.24 -5.10 5.62
C ALA A 48 8.49 -3.75 6.33
N LEU A 49 8.48 -2.63 5.61
CA LEU A 49 8.65 -1.30 6.16
C LEU A 49 7.51 -0.91 7.12
N LYS A 50 6.25 -1.22 6.77
CA LYS A 50 5.10 -1.02 7.67
C LYS A 50 5.23 -1.84 8.96
N TYR A 51 5.68 -3.10 8.85
CA TYR A 51 5.95 -3.94 10.02
C TYR A 51 7.05 -3.35 10.92
N GLN A 52 8.06 -2.72 10.32
CA GLN A 52 9.12 -1.98 11.00
C GLN A 52 8.68 -0.57 11.49
N LYS A 53 7.39 -0.23 11.37
CA LYS A 53 6.79 1.03 11.82
C LYS A 53 7.30 2.28 11.10
N TYR A 54 7.77 2.15 9.86
CA TYR A 54 7.97 3.33 9.01
C TYR A 54 6.63 3.94 8.64
N ASP A 55 6.52 5.28 8.77
CA ASP A 55 5.34 6.02 8.32
C ASP A 55 5.46 6.34 6.83
N LEU A 56 4.95 5.42 6.01
CA LEU A 56 4.91 5.57 4.55
C LEU A 56 3.73 6.46 4.08
N SER A 57 2.89 6.96 4.99
CA SER A 57 1.78 7.85 4.67
C SER A 57 2.11 9.33 4.87
N LEU A 58 3.28 9.62 5.42
CA LEU A 58 3.79 10.98 5.56
C LEU A 58 4.03 11.59 4.17
N ASP A 59 3.42 12.74 3.92
CA ASP A 59 3.65 13.52 2.70
C ASP A 59 5.14 13.78 2.51
N GLY A 60 5.67 13.46 1.31
CA GLY A 60 7.09 13.57 0.97
C GLY A 60 7.88 12.26 1.11
N VAL A 61 7.33 11.22 1.73
CA VAL A 61 7.96 9.88 1.74
C VAL A 61 7.74 9.18 0.39
N PHE A 62 8.82 8.62 -0.17
CA PHE A 62 8.75 7.86 -1.41
C PHE A 62 9.63 6.61 -1.39
N VAL A 63 9.25 5.61 -2.18
CA VAL A 63 10.08 4.45 -2.51
C VAL A 63 10.48 4.57 -3.97
N ASP A 64 11.78 4.58 -4.24
CA ASP A 64 12.32 4.56 -5.60
C ASP A 64 13.01 3.23 -5.87
N GLY A 65 12.64 2.60 -6.98
CA GLY A 65 13.22 1.34 -7.43
C GLY A 65 14.12 1.48 -8.65
N ASP A 66 14.27 2.66 -9.26
CA ASP A 66 15.09 2.84 -10.46
C ASP A 66 16.59 3.01 -10.14
N LEU A 67 17.08 2.14 -9.25
CA LEU A 67 18.47 2.09 -8.86
C LEU A 67 19.26 1.26 -9.86
N GLN A 68 20.26 1.88 -10.47
CA GLN A 68 21.10 1.27 -11.49
C GLN A 68 22.58 1.55 -11.19
N ASP A 69 23.45 0.63 -11.58
CA ASP A 69 24.89 0.85 -11.60
C ASP A 69 25.28 1.81 -12.74
N LYS A 70 26.59 2.11 -12.84
CA LYS A 70 27.14 2.98 -13.90
C LYS A 70 26.95 2.45 -15.33
N HIS A 71 26.48 1.22 -15.49
CA HIS A 71 26.22 0.56 -16.76
C HIS A 71 24.72 0.36 -17.05
N GLY A 72 23.84 0.81 -16.14
CA GLY A 72 22.39 0.65 -16.27
C GLY A 72 21.85 -0.70 -15.79
N ASN A 73 22.66 -1.51 -15.10
CA ASN A 73 22.25 -2.80 -14.56
C ASN A 73 21.76 -2.69 -13.11
N PRO A 74 20.97 -3.66 -12.61
CA PRO A 74 20.70 -3.79 -11.19
C PRO A 74 22.00 -3.84 -10.37
N PRO A 75 22.16 -3.02 -9.31
CA PRO A 75 23.39 -2.97 -8.52
C PRO A 75 23.75 -4.29 -7.85
N HIS A 76 22.77 -5.06 -7.37
CA HIS A 76 22.98 -6.35 -6.73
C HIS A 76 22.31 -7.51 -7.51
N PRO A 77 23.08 -8.36 -8.20
CA PRO A 77 22.54 -9.51 -8.93
C PRO A 77 21.72 -10.45 -8.03
N GLY A 78 20.52 -10.82 -8.49
CA GLY A 78 19.58 -11.65 -7.74
C GLY A 78 18.60 -10.88 -6.84
N TYR A 79 18.75 -9.55 -6.77
CA TYR A 79 17.89 -8.67 -5.98
C TYR A 79 17.31 -7.54 -6.85
N TYR A 80 16.20 -6.97 -6.38
CA TYR A 80 15.78 -5.64 -6.81
C TYR A 80 16.08 -4.68 -5.67
N ASP A 81 16.78 -3.60 -5.98
CA ASP A 81 17.15 -2.59 -5.01
C ASP A 81 16.10 -1.48 -4.98
N PHE A 82 15.86 -0.95 -3.79
CA PHE A 82 14.94 0.16 -3.55
C PHE A 82 15.54 1.11 -2.52
N SER A 83 15.31 2.40 -2.69
CA SER A 83 15.58 3.42 -1.68
C SER A 83 14.28 3.89 -1.05
N LEU A 84 14.30 4.13 0.26
CA LEU A 84 13.26 4.87 0.98
C LEU A 84 13.79 6.28 1.24
N GLY A 85 13.10 7.29 0.71
CA GLY A 85 13.48 8.70 0.80
C GLY A 85 12.42 9.56 1.46
N TYR A 86 12.80 10.81 1.75
CA TYR A 86 11.92 11.87 2.26
C TYR A 86 12.41 13.22 1.71
N ASP A 87 11.51 13.98 1.07
CA ASP A 87 11.77 15.32 0.54
C ASP A 87 11.43 16.44 1.54
#